data_AF-A0AAW1SIJ2-F1
#
_entry.id   AF-A0AAW1SIJ2-F1
#
_cell.length_a   1.000
_cell.length_b   1.000
_cell.length_c   1.000
_cell.angle_alpha   90.00
_cell.angle_beta   90.00
_cell.angle_gamma   90.00
#
_symmetry.space_group_name_H-M   'P 1'
#
loop_
_entity.id
_entity.type
_entity.pdbx_description
1 polymer ?
#
loop_
_entity_poly.entity_id
_entity_poly.type
_entity_poly.pdbx_seq_one_letter_code
_entity_poly.pdbx_strand_id
1 'polypeptide(L)'
;MGLAHCFQKSEEGKLSDCFVIEPISASALECMTAGAKTCFLEVTSVRLGKALQRNMGELPAMWAKKGAVWCDDYDFRVGACARTWLRPHAQDNLMDIVPLGQTKGKWNYNLDEKRVLNFDNIVNDDDNIKQDISIDVYGRTPEEGAPESEASQAPAEAAAPAAAEEADELDALLSG
;
A
#
# COMPACT_ATOMS: atom_id res chain seq x y z
N MET A 1 -11.51 2.70 15.24
CA MET A 1 -11.16 3.74 14.24
C MET A 1 -9.99 4.54 14.76
N GLY A 2 -9.07 4.94 13.91
CA GLY A 2 -7.93 5.79 14.26
C GLY A 2 -7.90 7.08 13.47
N LEU A 3 -7.38 8.13 14.09
CA LEU A 3 -7.04 9.38 13.43
C LEU A 3 -5.56 9.35 13.05
N ALA A 4 -5.26 9.07 11.79
CA ALA A 4 -3.92 9.10 11.24
C ALA A 4 -3.51 10.53 10.86
N HIS A 5 -2.26 10.87 11.14
CA HIS A 5 -1.61 12.05 10.59
C HIS A 5 -0.77 11.68 9.38
N CYS A 6 -1.21 12.12 8.21
CA CYS A 6 -0.59 11.85 6.92
C CYS A 6 -0.25 13.17 6.24
N PHE A 7 0.33 13.08 5.04
CA PHE A 7 0.70 14.22 4.24
C PHE A 7 0.19 14.09 2.82
N GLN A 8 -0.07 15.21 2.18
CA GLN A 8 -0.33 15.28 0.75
C GLN A 8 0.71 16.18 0.10
N LYS A 9 1.22 15.78 -1.06
CA LYS A 9 2.16 16.58 -1.85
C LYS A 9 1.36 17.47 -2.80
N SER A 10 1.57 18.78 -2.74
CA SER A 10 1.00 19.72 -3.71
C SER A 10 1.71 19.60 -5.07
N GLU A 11 1.14 20.21 -6.11
CA GLU A 11 1.76 20.30 -7.44
C GLU A 11 3.13 21.00 -7.39
N GLU A 12 3.30 21.96 -6.47
CA GLU A 12 4.56 22.65 -6.19
C GLU A 12 5.57 21.80 -5.40
N GLY A 13 5.21 20.56 -5.05
CA GLY A 13 6.06 19.61 -4.32
C GLY A 13 6.11 19.80 -2.81
N LYS A 14 5.34 20.75 -2.24
CA LYS A 14 5.28 21.01 -0.80
C LYS A 14 4.36 19.98 -0.12
N LEU A 15 4.77 19.49 1.05
CA LEU A 15 3.91 18.63 1.88
C LEU A 15 2.97 19.48 2.73
N SER A 16 1.67 19.16 2.69
CA SER A 16 0.64 19.67 3.59
C SER A 16 0.16 18.56 4.52
N ASP A 17 -0.17 18.91 5.77
CA ASP A 17 -0.75 18.00 6.73
C ASP A 17 -2.15 17.55 6.29
N CYS A 18 -2.43 16.26 6.43
CA CYS A 18 -3.72 15.65 6.14
C CYS A 18 -4.11 14.70 7.27
N PHE A 19 -5.34 14.81 7.79
CA PHE A 19 -5.82 13.93 8.85
C PHE A 19 -6.82 12.92 8.29
N VAL A 20 -6.54 11.63 8.46
CA VAL A 20 -7.33 10.56 7.84
C VAL A 20 -7.93 9.66 8.92
N ILE A 21 -9.22 9.38 8.79
CA ILE A 21 -9.95 8.44 9.64
C ILE A 21 -9.84 7.06 9.00
N GLU A 22 -9.14 6.16 9.69
CA GLU A 22 -8.92 4.80 9.20
C GLU A 22 -9.47 3.74 10.16
N PRO A 23 -9.97 2.61 9.66
CA PRO A 23 -10.22 1.45 10.51
C PRO A 23 -8.90 0.84 10.98
N ILE A 24 -8.82 0.49 12.27
CA ILE A 24 -7.63 -0.13 12.89
C ILE A 24 -7.91 -1.60 13.15
N SER A 25 -7.08 -2.48 12.58
CA SER A 25 -7.18 -3.92 12.81
C SER A 25 -6.76 -4.29 14.22
N ALA A 26 -7.18 -5.48 14.66
CA ALA A 26 -6.76 -6.05 15.94
C ALA A 26 -5.23 -6.08 16.09
N SER A 27 -4.52 -6.59 15.07
CA SER A 27 -3.07 -6.66 15.04
C SER A 27 -2.39 -5.29 15.09
N ALA A 28 -2.93 -4.29 14.38
CA ALA A 28 -2.36 -2.94 14.40
C ALA A 28 -2.49 -2.31 15.79
N LEU A 29 -3.63 -2.50 16.48
CA LEU A 29 -3.79 -2.01 17.85
C LEU A 29 -2.82 -2.69 18.82
N GLU A 30 -2.63 -4.00 18.68
CA GLU A 30 -1.69 -4.78 19.47
C GLU A 30 -0.25 -4.28 19.27
N CYS A 31 0.20 -4.09 18.02
CA CYS A 31 1.51 -3.52 17.71
C CYS A 31 1.69 -2.11 18.27
N MET A 32 0.69 -1.24 18.15
CA MET A 32 0.72 0.10 18.72
C MET A 32 0.83 0.06 20.26
N THR A 33 0.18 -0.91 20.90
CA THR A 33 0.23 -1.11 22.35
C THR A 33 1.59 -1.63 22.81
N ALA A 34 2.25 -2.45 21.99
CA ALA A 34 3.63 -2.89 22.20
C ALA A 34 4.67 -1.76 21.96
N GLY A 35 4.24 -0.55 21.59
CA GLY A 35 5.12 0.61 21.41
C GLY A 35 5.67 0.77 20.00
N ALA A 36 5.11 0.10 18.99
CA ALA A 36 5.49 0.34 17.61
C ALA A 36 5.23 1.81 17.22
N LYS A 37 6.16 2.39 16.44
CA LYS A 37 6.00 3.74 15.88
C LYS A 37 4.73 3.80 15.04
N THR A 38 3.99 4.89 15.15
CA THR A 38 2.72 5.05 14.45
C THR A 38 2.44 6.49 14.06
N CYS A 39 1.65 6.68 13.00
CA CYS A 39 1.12 7.99 12.63
C CYS A 39 -0.25 8.27 13.26
N PHE A 40 -0.83 7.34 14.03
CA PHE A 40 -2.10 7.52 14.70
C PHE A 40 -1.98 8.41 15.93
N LEU A 41 -2.74 9.50 15.97
CA LEU A 41 -2.85 10.40 17.12
C LEU A 41 -3.74 9.79 18.21
N GLU A 42 -4.91 9.31 17.79
CA GLU A 42 -5.97 8.82 18.66
C GLU A 42 -6.65 7.61 18.02
N VAL A 43 -7.17 6.73 18.87
CA VAL A 43 -7.97 5.56 18.50
C VAL A 43 -9.25 5.59 19.31
N THR A 44 -10.38 5.49 18.63
CA THR A 44 -11.72 5.39 19.20
C THR A 44 -12.33 4.04 18.89
N SER A 45 -12.91 3.39 19.90
CA SER A 45 -13.61 2.13 19.72
C SER A 45 -15.09 2.38 19.41
N VAL A 46 -15.56 1.84 18.30
CA VAL A 46 -16.95 1.99 17.81
C VAL A 46 -17.45 0.67 17.27
N ARG A 47 -18.77 0.45 17.35
CA ARG A 47 -19.39 -0.72 16.72
C ARG A 47 -19.40 -0.55 15.19
N LEU A 48 -19.28 -1.67 14.48
CA LEU A 48 -19.31 -1.70 13.01
C LEU A 48 -20.52 -0.95 12.42
N GLY A 49 -21.71 -1.17 12.96
CA GLY A 49 -22.93 -0.49 12.48
C GLY A 49 -22.87 1.04 12.57
N LYS A 50 -22.19 1.59 13.59
CA LYS A 50 -21.95 3.03 13.73
C LYS A 50 -20.85 3.51 12.79
N ALA A 51 -19.77 2.73 12.64
CA ALA A 51 -18.67 3.06 11.74
C ALA A 51 -19.12 3.16 10.26
N LEU A 52 -20.02 2.27 9.81
CA LEU A 52 -20.55 2.28 8.45
C LEU A 52 -21.46 3.47 8.14
N GLN A 53 -22.01 4.15 9.15
CA GLN A 53 -22.83 5.35 8.95
C GLN A 53 -21.99 6.58 8.58
N ARG A 54 -20.66 6.51 8.70
CA ARG A 54 -19.73 7.63 8.45
C ARG A 54 -20.14 8.93 9.16
N ASN A 55 -20.76 8.80 10.33
CA ASN A 55 -21.24 9.94 11.10
C ASN A 55 -20.10 10.50 11.95
N MET A 56 -19.57 11.67 11.55
CA MET A 56 -18.52 12.37 12.28
C MET A 56 -18.93 12.77 13.70
N GLY A 57 -20.23 12.94 13.97
CA GLY A 57 -20.73 13.27 15.32
C GLY A 57 -20.62 12.13 16.34
N GLU A 58 -20.41 10.89 15.88
CA GLU A 58 -20.16 9.72 16.75
C GLU A 58 -18.67 9.55 17.06
N LEU A 59 -17.81 10.38 16.47
CA LEU A 59 -16.37 10.40 16.69
C LEU A 59 -15.99 11.60 17.58
N PRO A 60 -14.79 11.60 18.19
CA PRO A 60 -14.36 12.72 19.01
C PRO A 60 -14.42 14.04 18.24
N ALA A 61 -15.00 15.08 18.85
CA ALA A 61 -15.19 16.39 18.20
C ALA A 61 -13.87 17.01 17.70
N MET A 62 -12.73 16.62 18.28
CA MET A 62 -11.41 17.04 17.84
C MET A 62 -11.06 16.57 16.43
N TRP A 63 -11.63 15.45 15.95
CA TRP A 63 -11.35 14.93 14.61
C TRP A 63 -11.97 15.82 13.55
N ALA A 64 -13.22 16.25 13.76
CA ALA A 64 -13.88 17.23 12.90
C ALA A 64 -13.14 18.59 12.90
N LYS A 65 -12.70 19.06 14.08
CA LYS A 65 -11.90 20.30 14.20
C LYS A 65 -10.58 20.27 13.45
N LYS A 66 -9.99 19.08 13.29
CA LYS A 66 -8.77 18.86 12.51
C LYS A 66 -9.04 18.74 11.00
N GLY A 67 -10.30 18.83 10.57
CA GLY A 67 -10.66 18.64 9.16
C GLY A 67 -10.42 17.21 8.69
N ALA A 68 -10.58 16.21 9.58
CA ALA A 68 -10.30 14.83 9.24
C ALA A 68 -11.24 14.31 8.14
N VAL A 69 -10.68 13.54 7.21
CA VAL A 69 -11.40 12.92 6.09
C VAL A 69 -11.43 11.41 6.24
N TRP A 70 -12.45 10.76 5.70
CA TRP A 70 -12.50 9.30 5.65
C TRP A 70 -11.48 8.79 4.63
N CYS A 71 -10.84 7.65 4.91
CA CYS A 71 -9.88 7.08 3.99
C CYS A 71 -10.50 6.55 2.69
N ASP A 72 -9.66 6.32 1.68
CA ASP A 72 -10.05 5.66 0.45
C ASP A 72 -10.51 4.22 0.72
N ASP A 73 -11.48 3.78 -0.09
CA ASP A 73 -12.13 2.47 0.04
C ASP A 73 -12.66 2.16 1.45
N TYR A 74 -13.12 3.21 2.16
CA TYR A 74 -13.49 3.12 3.56
C TYR A 74 -14.42 1.95 3.90
N ASP A 75 -15.52 1.76 3.16
CA ASP A 75 -16.51 0.72 3.49
C ASP A 75 -15.90 -0.68 3.36
N PHE A 76 -15.10 -0.90 2.32
CA PHE A 76 -14.38 -2.16 2.12
C PHE A 76 -13.35 -2.38 3.24
N ARG A 77 -12.53 -1.36 3.53
CA ARG A 77 -11.49 -1.43 4.57
C ARG A 77 -12.09 -1.63 5.96
N VAL A 78 -13.21 -1.00 6.27
CA VAL A 78 -13.95 -1.19 7.53
C VAL A 78 -14.48 -2.60 7.63
N GLY A 79 -15.10 -3.13 6.57
CA GLY A 79 -15.58 -4.50 6.54
C GLY A 79 -14.45 -5.52 6.72
N ALA A 80 -13.31 -5.31 6.04
CA ALA A 80 -12.13 -6.15 6.18
C ALA A 80 -11.54 -6.10 7.59
N CYS A 81 -11.38 -4.89 8.13
CA CYS A 81 -10.88 -4.66 9.47
C CYS A 81 -11.78 -5.29 10.54
N ALA A 82 -13.10 -5.15 10.43
CA ALA A 82 -14.05 -5.71 11.38
C ALA A 82 -13.92 -7.23 11.53
N ARG A 83 -13.59 -7.96 10.45
CA ARG A 83 -13.33 -9.41 10.50
C ARG A 83 -12.14 -9.76 11.39
N THR A 84 -11.15 -8.88 11.51
CA THR A 84 -9.98 -9.11 12.40
C THR A 84 -10.39 -9.09 13.87
N TRP A 85 -11.42 -8.31 14.21
CA TRP A 85 -11.94 -8.20 15.57
C TRP A 85 -12.79 -9.39 16.00
N LEU A 86 -13.31 -10.20 15.06
CA LEU A 86 -14.09 -11.40 15.39
C LEU A 86 -13.23 -12.59 15.86
N ARG A 87 -11.90 -12.46 15.83
CA ARG A 87 -10.99 -13.53 16.26
C ARG A 87 -11.00 -13.65 17.79
N PRO A 88 -10.94 -14.88 18.36
CA PRO A 88 -10.93 -15.07 19.81
C PRO A 88 -9.87 -14.23 20.52
N HIS A 89 -8.62 -14.24 20.03
CA HIS A 89 -7.54 -13.41 20.57
C HIS A 89 -7.89 -11.93 20.71
N ALA A 90 -8.56 -11.37 19.70
CA ALA A 90 -8.97 -9.96 19.73
C ALA A 90 -10.05 -9.70 20.77
N GLN A 91 -11.03 -10.62 20.89
CA GLN A 91 -12.12 -10.53 21.86
C GLN A 91 -11.61 -10.68 23.29
N ASP A 92 -10.68 -11.61 23.52
CA ASP A 92 -10.24 -11.99 24.86
C ASP A 92 -9.14 -11.06 25.40
N ASN A 93 -8.26 -10.53 24.54
CA ASN A 93 -7.04 -9.85 24.99
C ASN A 93 -6.98 -8.35 24.62
N LEU A 94 -7.70 -7.90 23.61
CA LEU A 94 -7.49 -6.55 23.03
C LEU A 94 -8.63 -5.56 23.33
N MET A 95 -9.81 -6.04 23.76
CA MET A 95 -10.99 -5.21 23.98
C MET A 95 -10.82 -4.16 25.08
N ASP A 96 -9.96 -4.44 26.07
CA ASP A 96 -9.68 -3.53 27.18
C ASP A 96 -8.64 -2.44 26.84
N ILE A 97 -7.92 -2.57 25.72
CA ILE A 97 -6.91 -1.59 25.32
C ILE A 97 -7.57 -0.25 25.01
N VAL A 98 -8.70 -0.29 24.28
CA VAL A 98 -9.58 0.85 24.00
C VAL A 98 -11.03 0.36 24.16
N PRO A 99 -11.62 0.49 25.36
CA PRO A 99 -12.98 0.02 25.62
C PRO A 99 -14.00 0.67 24.69
N LEU A 100 -15.11 -0.02 24.44
CA LEU A 100 -16.14 0.46 23.50
C LEU A 100 -16.67 1.85 23.89
N GLY A 101 -16.69 2.78 22.93
CA GLY A 101 -17.11 4.17 23.14
C GLY A 101 -16.04 5.06 23.77
N GLN A 102 -14.87 4.52 24.13
CA GLN A 102 -13.75 5.28 24.63
C GLN A 102 -12.76 5.65 23.52
N THR A 103 -12.00 6.71 23.79
CA THR A 103 -10.89 7.19 22.96
C THR A 103 -9.59 7.08 23.76
N LYS A 104 -8.56 6.56 23.11
CA LYS A 104 -7.20 6.50 23.65
C LYS A 104 -6.23 7.15 22.68
N GLY A 105 -5.39 8.04 23.20
CA GLY A 105 -4.27 8.63 22.49
C GLY A 105 -2.94 8.24 23.12
N LYS A 106 -1.92 9.08 22.91
CA LYS A 106 -0.55 8.91 23.46
C LYS A 106 0.12 7.59 23.05
N TRP A 107 -0.08 7.20 21.80
CA TRP A 107 0.70 6.14 21.17
C TRP A 107 2.15 6.59 20.96
N ASN A 108 3.03 5.67 20.54
CA ASN A 108 4.39 6.02 20.11
C ASN A 108 4.33 6.76 18.75
N TYR A 109 3.81 7.99 18.80
CA TYR A 109 3.53 8.81 17.65
C TYR A 109 4.83 9.36 17.07
N ASN A 110 5.02 9.15 15.76
CA ASN A 110 6.26 9.50 15.08
C ASN A 110 5.99 9.98 13.65
N LEU A 111 6.77 10.97 13.20
CA LEU A 111 6.69 11.54 11.86
C LEU A 111 8.07 11.55 11.15
N ASP A 112 9.04 10.75 11.63
CA ASP A 112 10.35 10.64 10.97
C ASP A 112 10.13 10.08 9.55
N GLU A 113 9.28 9.07 9.43
CA GLU A 113 8.82 8.48 8.18
C GLU A 113 7.43 9.02 7.84
N LYS A 114 7.40 10.06 7.00
CA LYS A 114 6.15 10.71 6.61
C LYS A 114 5.35 9.83 5.65
N ARG A 115 4.14 9.48 6.05
CA ARG A 115 3.17 8.81 5.18
C ARG A 115 2.52 9.82 4.24
N VAL A 116 2.97 9.85 2.99
CA VAL A 116 2.41 10.69 1.92
C VAL A 116 1.36 9.88 1.14
N LEU A 117 0.13 10.38 1.05
CA LEU A 117 -1.01 9.62 0.49
C LEU A 117 -0.99 9.53 -1.04
N ASN A 118 -0.59 10.62 -1.71
CA ASN A 118 -0.53 10.72 -3.16
C ASN A 118 0.90 10.56 -3.71
N PHE A 119 1.66 9.64 -3.11
CA PHE A 119 3.01 9.35 -3.57
C PHE A 119 2.97 8.31 -4.68
N ASP A 120 3.32 8.73 -5.89
CA ASP A 120 3.54 7.83 -7.02
C ASP A 120 5.02 7.45 -7.07
N ASN A 121 5.31 6.15 -6.99
CA ASN A 121 6.65 5.63 -7.20
C ASN A 121 6.86 5.38 -8.69
N ILE A 122 7.55 6.31 -9.36
CA ILE A 122 7.91 6.20 -10.77
C ILE A 122 9.32 5.61 -10.82
N VAL A 123 9.42 4.34 -11.21
CA VAL A 123 10.69 3.65 -11.41
C VAL A 123 11.20 3.97 -12.80
N ASN A 124 12.42 4.51 -12.88
CA ASN A 124 13.06 4.88 -14.14
C ASN A 124 14.20 3.90 -14.47
N ASP A 125 14.63 3.89 -15.75
CA ASP A 125 15.76 3.05 -16.18
C ASP A 125 17.06 3.38 -15.45
N ASP A 126 17.20 4.61 -14.96
CA ASP A 126 18.33 5.07 -14.16
C ASP A 126 18.37 4.43 -12.75
N ASP A 127 17.24 3.91 -12.26
CA ASP A 127 17.17 3.17 -11.00
C ASP A 127 17.67 1.72 -11.16
N ASN A 128 17.91 1.25 -12.39
CA ASN A 128 18.45 -0.08 -12.65
C ASN A 128 19.93 -0.16 -12.24
N ILE A 129 20.18 -0.69 -11.05
CA ILE A 129 21.51 -1.16 -10.66
C ILE A 129 21.82 -2.41 -11.50
N LYS A 130 22.77 -2.30 -12.44
CA LYS A 130 23.27 -3.44 -13.22
C LYS A 130 23.86 -4.47 -12.27
N GLN A 131 23.49 -5.74 -12.44
CA GLN A 131 24.08 -6.82 -11.65
C GLN A 131 25.60 -6.82 -11.83
N ASP A 132 26.32 -6.98 -10.72
CA ASP A 132 27.77 -7.09 -10.72
C ASP A 132 28.17 -8.29 -11.59
N ILE A 133 28.99 -8.04 -12.60
CA ILE A 133 29.44 -9.00 -13.61
C ILE A 133 30.23 -10.15 -12.95
N SER A 134 30.74 -9.95 -11.73
CA SER A 134 31.44 -11.00 -10.96
C SER A 134 30.50 -12.06 -10.37
N ILE A 135 29.20 -11.79 -10.26
CA ILE A 135 28.16 -12.78 -9.93
C ILE A 135 27.47 -13.17 -11.23
N ASP A 136 28.11 -14.09 -11.92
CA ASP A 136 27.49 -14.78 -13.04
C ASP A 136 26.97 -16.14 -12.56
N VAL A 137 25.67 -16.20 -12.35
CA VAL A 137 24.96 -17.42 -11.92
C VAL A 137 24.95 -18.49 -13.02
N TYR A 138 25.29 -18.13 -14.27
CA TYR A 138 25.19 -19.01 -15.43
C TYR A 138 26.53 -19.32 -16.13
N GLY A 139 27.68 -18.90 -15.59
CA GLY A 139 29.00 -19.27 -16.10
C GLY A 139 29.34 -18.77 -17.51
N ARG A 140 28.70 -17.71 -18.00
CA ARG A 140 29.16 -16.86 -19.11
C ARG A 140 30.51 -16.22 -18.77
N THR A 141 31.57 -16.85 -19.23
CA THR A 141 32.89 -16.24 -19.34
C THR A 141 32.85 -14.97 -20.21
N PRO A 142 33.60 -13.90 -19.84
CA PRO A 142 33.71 -12.72 -20.67
C PRO A 142 34.60 -13.04 -21.89
N GLU A 143 33.99 -13.53 -22.97
CA GLU A 143 34.65 -13.54 -24.28
C GLU A 143 34.28 -12.26 -25.05
N GLU A 144 35.29 -11.40 -25.16
CA GLU A 144 35.64 -10.50 -26.26
C GLU A 144 34.53 -10.05 -27.23
N GLY A 145 34.22 -8.74 -27.20
CA GLY A 145 33.60 -8.08 -28.34
C GLY A 145 32.78 -6.84 -28.01
N ALA A 146 33.44 -5.74 -27.65
CA ALA A 146 32.92 -4.45 -28.07
C ALA A 146 33.04 -4.38 -29.60
N PRO A 147 32.07 -3.76 -30.28
CA PRO A 147 32.46 -2.49 -30.88
C PRO A 147 31.48 -1.39 -30.48
N GLU A 148 32.06 -0.30 -29.99
CA GLU A 148 31.43 1.01 -30.07
C GLU A 148 31.44 1.49 -31.53
N SER A 149 30.34 2.13 -31.90
CA SER A 149 30.21 3.25 -32.82
C SER A 149 29.69 3.03 -34.25
N GLU A 150 28.78 3.96 -34.60
CA GLU A 150 28.44 4.52 -35.92
C GLU A 150 27.26 3.95 -36.74
N ALA A 151 26.15 4.69 -36.61
CA ALA A 151 25.43 5.39 -37.68
C ALA A 151 24.97 4.63 -38.95
N SER A 152 23.65 4.68 -39.13
CA SER A 152 22.91 4.73 -40.40
C SER A 152 23.02 3.55 -41.36
N GLN A 153 21.91 2.83 -41.54
CA GLN A 153 21.18 2.76 -42.82
C GLN A 153 19.95 1.86 -42.68
N ALA A 154 18.80 2.36 -43.11
CA ALA A 154 17.64 1.54 -43.40
C ALA A 154 17.94 0.55 -44.53
N PRO A 155 17.22 -0.58 -44.61
CA PRO A 155 16.56 -0.84 -45.88
C PRO A 155 15.09 -1.26 -45.76
N ALA A 156 14.42 -1.03 -46.88
CA ALA A 156 13.04 -1.29 -47.22
C ALA A 156 12.62 -2.76 -47.16
N GLU A 157 11.35 -2.97 -46.78
CA GLU A 157 10.35 -3.81 -47.45
C GLU A 157 10.74 -5.23 -47.93
N ALA A 158 10.19 -6.29 -47.30
CA ALA A 158 9.48 -7.39 -47.97
C ALA A 158 8.89 -8.45 -47.00
N ALA A 159 7.56 -8.60 -47.09
CA ALA A 159 6.78 -9.84 -47.07
C ALA A 159 6.79 -10.81 -45.83
N ALA A 160 5.64 -10.83 -45.14
CA ALA A 160 5.03 -12.03 -44.53
C ALA A 160 4.60 -13.05 -45.63
N PRO A 161 4.24 -14.33 -45.38
CA PRO A 161 3.63 -14.88 -44.15
C PRO A 161 4.04 -16.32 -43.73
N ALA A 162 3.64 -16.75 -42.51
CA ALA A 162 3.15 -18.11 -42.21
C ALA A 162 2.74 -18.21 -40.73
N ALA A 163 1.46 -17.95 -40.46
CA ALA A 163 0.79 -18.33 -39.22
C ALA A 163 -0.24 -19.40 -39.60
N ALA A 164 0.10 -20.68 -39.43
CA ALA A 164 -0.82 -21.77 -39.74
C ALA A 164 -0.58 -23.11 -39.00
N GLU A 165 0.50 -23.31 -38.25
CA GLU A 165 0.78 -24.65 -37.67
C GLU A 165 0.59 -24.80 -36.15
N GLU A 166 0.37 -23.74 -35.37
CA GLU A 166 0.23 -23.86 -33.90
C GLU A 166 -1.19 -24.12 -33.38
N ALA A 167 -2.23 -24.03 -34.22
CA ALA A 167 -3.61 -24.18 -33.77
C ALA A 167 -4.06 -25.64 -33.58
N ASP A 168 -3.45 -26.59 -34.31
CA ASP A 168 -3.91 -27.98 -34.32
C ASP A 168 -3.34 -28.83 -33.16
N GLU A 169 -2.23 -28.42 -32.54
CA GLU A 169 -1.67 -29.13 -31.38
C GLU A 169 -2.39 -28.80 -30.06
N LEU A 170 -2.96 -27.59 -29.93
CA LEU A 170 -3.59 -27.17 -28.68
C LEU A 170 -4.97 -27.85 -28.46
N ASP A 171 -5.70 -28.15 -29.54
CA ASP A 171 -7.04 -28.75 -29.49
C ASP A 171 -7.01 -30.27 -29.24
N ALA A 172 -5.91 -30.93 -29.63
CA ALA A 172 -5.65 -32.34 -29.32
C ALA A 172 -5.30 -32.57 -27.84
N LEU A 173 -4.79 -31.55 -27.14
CA LEU A 173 -4.34 -31.65 -25.75
C LEU A 173 -5.46 -31.40 -24.72
N LEU A 174 -6.58 -30.79 -25.15
CA LEU A 174 -7.72 -30.46 -24.29
C LEU A 174 -8.88 -31.48 -24.35
N SER A 175 -8.76 -32.50 -25.20
CA SER A 175 -9.81 -33.51 -25.41
C SER A 175 -9.48 -34.91 -24.84
N GLY A 176 -8.43 -35.03 -24.02
CA GLY A 176 -8.04 -36.25 -23.30
C GLY A 176 -8.61 -36.37 -21.89
#